data_AF-A0A7J3ZNX3-F1
#
_entry.id   AF-A0A7J3ZNX3-F1
#
_cell.length_a   1.000
_cell.length_b   1.000
_cell.length_c   1.000
_cell.angle_alpha   90.00
_cell.angle_beta   90.00
_cell.angle_gamma   90.00
#
_symmetry.space_group_name_H-M   'P 1'
#
loop_
_entity.id
_entity.type
_entity.pdbx_description
1 polymer ?
#
loop_
_entity_poly.entity_id
_entity_poly.type
_entity_poly.pdbx_seq_one_letter_code
_entity_poly.pdbx_strand_id
1 'polypeptide(L)'
;MPVKVVKVENSNFLLLERIMYTKRYTLSLDRNRCIGCELCKAACPKEAIKIVKPSDFKDIEEEPPKRVTVTVLEDKCNFCGICSEICIFGAFKESLNGEEQNPVLKSESFPRIIHEIEIDESRCPVGCRVCEEACPLHLIKVSFDEVSGKVKVNVDRDHCPVCRICEVKCPYNAIHTRKIISGLIRVKNELCPEGCRECVDACPIPGTLFLLNDGKVNVNETFCVYCGACVNVCPVEGAIEIRRTSFNHTPVKSGAWNKALERLTSTNDMAKELRSKSGYRVYNSVKRLQIRGRVRR
;
A
#
# COMPACT_ATOMS: atom_id res chain seq x y z
N MET A 1 -30.62 8.17 -12.02
CA MET A 1 -30.53 6.94 -11.19
C MET A 1 -29.75 5.89 -11.98
N PRO A 2 -28.99 4.98 -11.33
CA PRO A 2 -28.32 3.90 -12.05
C PRO A 2 -29.37 3.00 -12.72
N VAL A 3 -29.05 2.50 -13.91
CA VAL A 3 -29.87 1.50 -14.59
C VAL A 3 -29.76 0.18 -13.84
N LYS A 4 -28.54 -0.17 -13.42
CA LYS A 4 -28.26 -1.39 -12.69
C LYS A 4 -27.01 -1.22 -11.82
N VAL A 5 -27.03 -1.84 -10.64
CA VAL A 5 -25.85 -2.07 -9.82
C VAL A 5 -25.66 -3.57 -9.71
N VAL A 6 -24.44 -4.05 -9.95
CA VAL A 6 -24.10 -5.47 -9.91
C VAL A 6 -22.92 -5.64 -8.96
N LYS A 7 -23.03 -6.56 -8.02
CA LYS A 7 -21.92 -6.95 -7.15
C LYS A 7 -21.77 -8.47 -7.22
N VAL A 8 -20.55 -8.92 -7.47
CA VAL A 8 -20.18 -10.34 -7.46
C VAL A 8 -18.94 -10.46 -6.58
N GLU A 9 -18.95 -11.36 -5.62
CA GLU A 9 -17.78 -11.64 -4.78
C GLU A 9 -17.64 -13.13 -4.48
N ASN A 10 -16.40 -13.63 -4.49
CA ASN A 10 -16.04 -15.01 -4.11
C ASN A 10 -14.68 -15.00 -3.37
N SER A 11 -14.07 -16.17 -3.17
CA SER A 11 -12.75 -16.33 -2.54
C SER A 11 -11.62 -15.54 -3.20
N ASN A 12 -11.67 -15.34 -4.52
CA ASN A 12 -10.57 -14.82 -5.32
C ASN A 12 -10.74 -13.35 -5.69
N PHE A 13 -11.97 -12.87 -5.87
CA PHE A 13 -12.20 -11.49 -6.29
C PHE A 13 -13.50 -10.89 -5.73
N LEU A 14 -13.58 -9.57 -5.86
CA LEU A 14 -14.83 -8.81 -5.82
C LEU A 14 -14.91 -7.95 -7.09
N LEU A 15 -16.08 -7.91 -7.70
CA LEU A 15 -16.43 -7.07 -8.82
C LEU A 15 -17.67 -6.27 -8.46
N LEU A 16 -17.58 -4.94 -8.54
CA LEU A 16 -18.68 -4.03 -8.34
C LEU A 16 -18.85 -3.18 -9.60
N GLU A 17 -20.04 -3.19 -10.19
CA GLU A 17 -20.37 -2.40 -11.38
C GLU A 17 -21.56 -1.48 -11.13
N ARG A 18 -21.46 -0.26 -11.64
CA ARG A 18 -22.58 0.68 -11.75
C ARG A 18 -22.79 1.03 -13.22
N ILE A 19 -23.90 0.52 -13.76
CA ILE A 19 -24.31 0.73 -15.14
C ILE A 19 -25.27 1.92 -15.19
N MET A 20 -24.84 2.96 -15.89
CA MET A 20 -25.62 4.14 -16.25
C MET A 20 -25.93 4.08 -17.75
N TYR A 21 -26.77 4.99 -18.26
CA TYR A 21 -27.13 5.04 -19.68
C TYR A 21 -25.91 5.17 -20.63
N THR A 22 -24.91 5.97 -20.25
CA THR A 22 -23.73 6.28 -21.10
C THR A 22 -22.39 5.88 -20.47
N LYS A 23 -22.42 5.38 -19.23
CA LYS A 23 -21.22 5.10 -18.43
C LYS A 23 -21.37 3.81 -17.68
N ARG A 24 -20.34 2.97 -17.74
CA ARG A 24 -20.20 1.77 -16.91
C ARG A 24 -18.98 1.93 -16.02
N TYR A 25 -19.20 2.13 -14.73
CA TYR A 25 -18.14 2.17 -13.73
C TYR A 25 -17.93 0.77 -13.20
N THR A 26 -16.68 0.33 -13.11
CA THR A 26 -16.32 -0.99 -12.62
C THR A 26 -15.16 -0.85 -11.62
N LEU A 27 -15.36 -1.39 -10.42
CA LEU A 27 -14.35 -1.52 -9.38
C LEU A 27 -14.11 -3.02 -9.17
N SER A 28 -12.87 -3.46 -9.33
CA SER A 28 -12.46 -4.83 -9.02
C SER A 28 -11.45 -4.88 -7.89
N LEU A 29 -11.49 -5.96 -7.12
CA LEU A 29 -10.55 -6.29 -6.05
C LEU A 29 -10.03 -7.70 -6.30
N ASP A 30 -8.71 -7.84 -6.40
CA ASP A 30 -8.01 -9.13 -6.37
C ASP A 30 -7.72 -9.52 -4.91
N ARG A 31 -8.38 -10.57 -4.42
CA ARG A 31 -8.21 -11.05 -3.05
C ARG A 31 -6.89 -11.80 -2.84
N ASN A 32 -6.25 -12.30 -3.89
CA ASN A 32 -4.91 -12.89 -3.82
C ASN A 32 -3.85 -11.84 -3.53
N ARG A 33 -4.11 -10.58 -3.90
CA ARG A 33 -3.26 -9.43 -3.57
C ARG A 33 -3.71 -8.70 -2.31
N CYS A 34 -5.00 -8.73 -1.99
CA CYS A 34 -5.54 -8.11 -0.80
C CYS A 34 -5.06 -8.83 0.47
N ILE A 35 -4.25 -8.15 1.27
CA ILE A 35 -3.72 -8.66 2.55
C ILE A 35 -4.59 -8.26 3.76
N GLY A 36 -5.81 -7.78 3.54
CA GLY A 36 -6.76 -7.48 4.63
C GLY A 36 -6.36 -6.32 5.56
N CYS A 37 -5.58 -5.34 5.07
CA CYS A 37 -5.20 -4.17 5.85
C CYS A 37 -6.28 -3.07 5.90
N GLU A 38 -5.98 -1.95 6.54
CA GLU A 38 -6.95 -0.88 6.82
C GLU A 38 -6.82 0.37 5.93
N LEU A 39 -5.81 0.46 5.05
CA LEU A 39 -5.52 1.68 4.28
C LEU A 39 -6.71 2.18 3.44
N CYS A 40 -7.33 1.28 2.67
CA CYS A 40 -8.46 1.63 1.81
C CYS A 40 -9.71 1.98 2.62
N LYS A 41 -9.97 1.27 3.73
CA LYS A 41 -11.05 1.58 4.68
C LYS A 41 -10.87 2.99 5.27
N ALA A 42 -9.69 3.30 5.78
CA ALA A 42 -9.38 4.59 6.39
C ALA A 42 -9.46 5.75 5.38
N ALA A 43 -9.00 5.55 4.14
CA ALA A 43 -9.00 6.60 3.13
C ALA A 43 -10.38 6.86 2.50
N CYS A 44 -11.30 5.88 2.55
CA CYS A 44 -12.58 5.96 1.84
C CYS A 44 -13.48 7.10 2.40
N PRO A 45 -13.82 8.12 1.60
CA PRO A 45 -14.62 9.25 2.08
C PRO A 45 -16.11 8.90 2.28
N LYS A 46 -16.54 7.74 1.79
CA LYS A 46 -17.91 7.25 1.88
C LYS A 46 -18.06 6.07 2.85
N GLU A 47 -16.97 5.66 3.52
CA GLU A 47 -16.98 4.51 4.43
C GLU A 47 -17.59 3.26 3.77
N ALA A 48 -17.35 3.11 2.46
CA ALA A 48 -17.91 2.04 1.65
C ALA A 48 -17.11 0.74 1.77
N ILE A 49 -15.94 0.77 2.40
CA ILE A 49 -15.07 -0.41 2.51
C ILE A 49 -15.18 -0.98 3.91
N LYS A 50 -15.51 -2.27 4.00
CA LYS A 50 -15.54 -3.03 5.24
C LYS A 50 -14.43 -4.08 5.22
N ILE A 51 -13.76 -4.24 6.34
CA ILE A 51 -12.88 -5.39 6.57
C ILE A 51 -13.77 -6.55 7.00
N VAL A 52 -13.53 -7.72 6.44
CA VAL A 52 -14.31 -8.93 6.65
C VAL A 52 -13.37 -10.11 6.89
N LYS A 53 -13.77 -10.99 7.81
CA LYS A 53 -13.10 -12.24 8.15
C LYS A 53 -13.71 -13.38 7.33
N PRO A 54 -13.02 -14.52 7.19
CA PRO A 54 -13.57 -15.71 6.53
C PRO A 54 -14.94 -16.12 7.08
N SER A 55 -15.14 -15.99 8.40
CA SER A 55 -16.38 -16.31 9.11
C SER A 55 -17.57 -15.40 8.77
N ASP A 56 -17.35 -14.25 8.13
CA ASP A 56 -18.41 -13.31 7.79
C ASP A 56 -19.16 -13.70 6.51
N PHE A 57 -18.61 -14.63 5.72
CA PHE A 57 -19.20 -15.13 4.49
C PHE A 57 -20.05 -16.37 4.77
N LYS A 58 -21.28 -16.17 5.22
CA LYS A 58 -22.22 -17.25 5.58
C LYS A 58 -22.90 -17.90 4.36
N ASP A 59 -22.99 -17.16 3.25
CA ASP A 59 -23.85 -17.52 2.10
C ASP A 59 -23.04 -17.82 0.83
N ILE A 60 -21.71 -17.93 0.91
CA ILE A 60 -20.86 -18.32 -0.23
C ILE A 60 -20.63 -19.83 -0.16
N GLU A 61 -21.41 -20.60 -0.92
CA GLU A 61 -21.27 -22.06 -1.03
C GLU A 61 -19.94 -22.47 -1.69
N GLU A 62 -19.37 -21.59 -2.54
CA GLU A 62 -18.11 -21.82 -3.26
C GLU A 62 -16.94 -21.11 -2.57
N GLU A 63 -16.41 -21.75 -1.52
CA GLU A 63 -15.20 -21.37 -0.77
C GLU A 63 -15.09 -19.88 -0.34
N PRO A 64 -15.31 -19.55 0.94
CA PRO A 64 -15.07 -18.19 1.43
C PRO A 64 -13.58 -17.81 1.35
N PRO A 65 -13.25 -16.51 1.37
CA PRO A 65 -11.85 -16.07 1.43
C PRO A 65 -11.10 -16.71 2.60
N LYS A 66 -9.89 -17.23 2.36
CA LYS A 66 -9.09 -17.95 3.36
C LYS A 66 -8.50 -17.07 4.46
N ARG A 67 -8.43 -15.76 4.22
CA ARG A 67 -7.83 -14.77 5.11
C ARG A 67 -8.72 -13.54 5.22
N VAL A 68 -8.44 -12.70 6.20
CA VAL A 68 -9.04 -11.36 6.32
C VAL A 68 -8.86 -10.59 5.01
N THR A 69 -9.93 -9.97 4.56
CA THR A 69 -9.99 -9.24 3.29
C THR A 69 -10.97 -8.08 3.44
N VAL A 70 -11.38 -7.47 2.34
CA VAL A 70 -12.36 -6.37 2.35
C VAL A 70 -13.55 -6.68 1.43
N THR A 71 -14.70 -6.11 1.76
CA THR A 71 -15.85 -6.02 0.85
C THR A 71 -16.22 -4.55 0.65
N VAL A 72 -16.93 -4.26 -0.43
CA VAL A 72 -17.36 -2.92 -0.79
C VAL A 72 -18.89 -2.85 -0.74
N LEU A 73 -19.39 -1.83 -0.05
CA LEU A 73 -20.81 -1.50 0.05
C LEU A 73 -21.23 -0.69 -1.19
N GLU A 74 -22.10 -1.31 -1.99
CA GLU A 74 -22.57 -0.80 -3.28
C GLU A 74 -23.45 0.46 -3.18
N ASP A 75 -24.16 0.61 -2.06
CA ASP A 75 -25.02 1.76 -1.73
C ASP A 75 -24.19 3.00 -1.34
N LYS A 76 -22.99 2.81 -0.78
CA LYS A 76 -22.09 3.88 -0.36
C LYS A 76 -21.01 4.22 -1.39
N CYS A 77 -20.52 3.23 -2.14
CA CYS A 77 -19.41 3.42 -3.07
C CYS A 77 -19.76 4.45 -4.16
N ASN A 78 -18.83 5.35 -4.47
CA ASN A 78 -18.99 6.34 -5.53
C ASN A 78 -17.98 6.20 -6.67
N PHE A 79 -17.23 5.09 -6.72
CA PHE A 79 -16.24 4.81 -7.78
C PHE A 79 -15.22 5.95 -7.97
N CYS A 80 -14.73 6.52 -6.86
CA CYS A 80 -13.77 7.61 -6.93
C CYS A 80 -12.34 7.13 -7.23
N GLY A 81 -11.99 5.87 -6.98
CA GLY A 81 -10.64 5.34 -7.18
C GLY A 81 -9.61 5.66 -6.10
N ILE A 82 -10.02 6.26 -4.97
CA ILE A 82 -9.10 6.45 -3.81
C ILE A 82 -8.55 5.11 -3.30
N CYS A 83 -9.39 4.06 -3.28
CA CYS A 83 -8.99 2.75 -2.81
C CYS A 83 -7.95 2.07 -3.72
N SER A 84 -8.04 2.28 -5.03
CA SER A 84 -7.02 1.84 -6.01
C SER A 84 -5.69 2.52 -5.79
N GLU A 85 -5.69 3.84 -5.55
CA GLU A 85 -4.45 4.59 -5.39
C GLU A 85 -3.78 4.36 -4.03
N ILE A 86 -4.54 4.28 -2.94
CA ILE A 86 -3.96 4.10 -1.60
C ILE A 86 -3.51 2.66 -1.32
N CYS A 87 -3.92 1.70 -2.16
CA CYS A 87 -3.58 0.31 -1.99
C CYS A 87 -2.13 0.04 -2.40
N ILE A 88 -1.22 0.02 -1.43
CA ILE A 88 0.22 -0.23 -1.65
C ILE A 88 0.56 -1.65 -2.15
N PHE A 89 -0.44 -2.52 -2.29
CA PHE A 89 -0.33 -3.88 -2.84
C PHE A 89 -1.02 -4.01 -4.22
N GLY A 90 -1.61 -2.91 -4.73
CA GLY A 90 -2.36 -2.82 -5.98
C GLY A 90 -3.44 -3.90 -6.13
N ALA A 91 -4.23 -4.12 -5.07
CA ALA A 91 -5.30 -5.10 -5.08
C ALA A 91 -6.57 -4.57 -5.77
N PHE A 92 -6.76 -3.25 -5.86
CA PHE A 92 -7.95 -2.63 -6.44
C PHE A 92 -7.66 -2.05 -7.83
N LYS A 93 -8.60 -2.21 -8.76
CA LYS A 93 -8.58 -1.56 -10.08
C LYS A 93 -9.92 -0.91 -10.39
N GLU A 94 -9.87 0.24 -11.05
CA GLU A 94 -11.05 0.99 -11.49
C GLU A 94 -11.03 1.13 -13.00
N SER A 95 -12.18 0.95 -13.63
CA SER A 95 -12.36 1.18 -15.06
C SER A 95 -13.66 1.91 -15.35
N LEU A 96 -13.66 2.64 -16.46
CA LEU A 96 -14.86 3.26 -17.02
C LEU A 96 -15.01 2.79 -18.45
N ASN A 97 -16.17 2.25 -18.79
CA ASN A 97 -16.46 1.73 -20.12
C ASN A 97 -15.44 0.68 -20.59
N GLY A 98 -14.88 -0.10 -19.65
CA GLY A 98 -13.88 -1.14 -19.93
C GLY A 98 -12.43 -0.65 -19.96
N GLU A 99 -12.18 0.65 -19.95
CA GLU A 99 -10.82 1.22 -19.93
C GLU A 99 -10.37 1.48 -18.49
N GLU A 100 -9.19 0.98 -18.13
CA GLU A 100 -8.59 1.22 -16.82
C GLU A 100 -8.28 2.72 -16.66
N GLN A 101 -8.95 3.35 -15.68
CA GLN A 101 -8.68 4.73 -15.33
C GLN A 101 -9.13 5.01 -13.89
N ASN A 102 -8.31 5.77 -13.18
CA ASN A 102 -8.62 6.22 -11.82
C ASN A 102 -9.15 7.66 -11.83
N PRO A 103 -10.44 7.91 -11.47
CA PRO A 103 -11.04 9.23 -11.56
C PRO A 103 -10.34 10.31 -10.75
N VAL A 104 -9.95 10.03 -9.50
CA VAL A 104 -9.29 11.06 -8.66
C VAL A 104 -7.88 11.42 -9.13
N LEU A 105 -7.23 10.52 -9.85
CA LEU A 105 -5.97 10.79 -10.50
C LEU A 105 -6.13 11.64 -11.75
N LYS A 106 -7.15 11.34 -12.56
CA LYS A 106 -7.50 12.12 -13.76
C LYS A 106 -7.92 13.54 -13.42
N SER A 107 -8.59 13.74 -12.28
CA SER A 107 -8.99 15.06 -11.79
C SER A 107 -7.96 15.72 -10.88
N GLU A 108 -6.75 15.16 -10.75
CA GLU A 108 -5.66 15.65 -9.88
C GLU A 108 -6.09 15.93 -8.42
N SER A 109 -7.13 15.22 -7.98
CA SER A 109 -7.77 15.41 -6.67
C SER A 109 -7.16 14.51 -5.60
N PHE A 110 -6.28 13.59 -5.99
CA PHE A 110 -5.53 12.69 -5.11
C PHE A 110 -4.11 12.54 -5.65
N PRO A 111 -3.08 12.44 -4.78
CA PRO A 111 -1.71 12.29 -5.25
C PRO A 111 -1.45 10.88 -5.76
N ARG A 112 -0.38 10.71 -6.54
CA ARG A 112 0.21 9.39 -6.77
C ARG A 112 1.01 8.98 -5.54
N ILE A 113 0.80 7.77 -5.04
CA ILE A 113 1.65 7.16 -4.04
C ILE A 113 2.98 6.76 -4.70
N ILE A 114 4.10 7.09 -4.06
CA ILE A 114 5.43 6.89 -4.66
C ILE A 114 6.04 5.59 -4.12
N HIS A 115 6.21 4.64 -5.03
CA HIS A 115 6.91 3.37 -4.79
C HIS A 115 8.40 3.53 -5.17
N GLU A 116 9.17 4.14 -4.27
CA GLU A 116 10.55 4.58 -4.55
C GLU A 116 11.57 3.46 -4.32
N ILE A 117 12.12 2.96 -5.44
CA ILE A 117 13.15 1.91 -5.48
C ILE A 117 14.18 2.33 -6.53
N GLU A 118 15.40 2.59 -6.07
CA GLU A 118 16.55 2.91 -6.91
C GLU A 118 17.48 1.71 -6.95
N ILE A 119 17.91 1.31 -8.15
CA ILE A 119 18.78 0.14 -8.35
C ILE A 119 19.95 0.56 -9.22
N ASP A 120 21.16 0.41 -8.69
CA ASP A 120 22.42 0.57 -9.41
C ASP A 120 22.86 -0.80 -9.94
N GLU A 121 22.42 -1.13 -11.15
CA GLU A 121 22.73 -2.39 -11.83
C GLU A 121 24.24 -2.59 -12.07
N SER A 122 25.04 -1.52 -12.03
CA SER A 122 26.51 -1.61 -12.19
C SER A 122 27.20 -2.27 -10.99
N ARG A 123 26.53 -2.33 -9.84
CA ARG A 123 27.02 -3.00 -8.62
C ARG A 123 26.58 -4.45 -8.50
N CYS A 124 25.76 -4.94 -9.44
CA CYS A 124 25.25 -6.30 -9.42
C CYS A 124 26.21 -7.23 -10.17
N PRO A 125 26.78 -8.26 -9.53
CA PRO A 125 27.57 -9.26 -10.26
C PRO A 125 26.67 -10.16 -11.11
N VAL A 126 27.21 -10.65 -12.22
CA VAL A 126 26.54 -11.63 -13.09
C VAL A 126 26.19 -12.88 -12.27
N GLY A 127 24.98 -13.40 -12.46
CA GLY A 127 24.43 -14.53 -11.71
C GLY A 127 23.77 -14.16 -10.36
N CYS A 128 23.89 -12.91 -9.87
CA CYS A 128 23.27 -12.52 -8.60
C CYS A 128 21.73 -12.46 -8.69
N ARG A 129 21.04 -13.24 -7.85
CA ARG A 129 19.57 -13.25 -7.74
C ARG A 129 19.04 -12.97 -6.33
N VAL A 130 19.90 -12.46 -5.44
CA VAL A 130 19.57 -12.27 -4.01
C VAL A 130 18.29 -11.45 -3.81
N CYS A 131 18.09 -10.37 -4.57
CA CYS A 131 16.89 -9.53 -4.43
C CYS A 131 15.61 -10.20 -4.96
N GLU A 132 15.71 -11.03 -6.01
CA GLU A 132 14.59 -11.82 -6.54
C GLU A 132 14.18 -12.91 -5.56
N GLU A 133 15.14 -13.65 -5.00
CA GLU A 133 14.90 -14.69 -4.00
C GLU A 133 14.37 -14.13 -2.68
N ALA A 134 14.87 -12.97 -2.26
CA ALA A 134 14.46 -12.34 -1.01
C ALA A 134 13.09 -11.64 -1.09
N CYS A 135 12.53 -11.38 -2.28
CA CYS A 135 11.27 -10.67 -2.41
C CYS A 135 10.08 -11.55 -1.99
N PRO A 136 9.42 -11.27 -0.85
CA PRO A 136 8.35 -12.15 -0.36
C PRO A 136 7.08 -12.13 -1.21
N LEU A 137 6.95 -11.15 -2.10
CA LEU A 137 5.82 -10.99 -3.02
C LEU A 137 6.19 -11.36 -4.47
N HIS A 138 7.41 -11.85 -4.71
CA HIS A 138 7.90 -12.25 -6.03
C HIS A 138 7.78 -11.16 -7.12
N LEU A 139 7.98 -9.90 -6.73
CA LEU A 139 7.82 -8.71 -7.59
C LEU A 139 9.12 -8.27 -8.29
N ILE A 140 10.21 -9.03 -8.13
CA ILE A 140 11.52 -8.71 -8.69
C ILE A 140 11.93 -9.84 -9.64
N LYS A 141 12.38 -9.48 -10.83
CA LYS A 141 12.91 -10.40 -11.85
C LYS A 141 14.28 -9.94 -12.30
N VAL A 142 15.29 -10.80 -12.15
CA VAL A 142 16.66 -10.53 -12.60
C VAL A 142 16.96 -11.29 -13.88
N SER A 143 17.40 -10.56 -14.90
CA SER A 143 17.86 -11.09 -16.19
C SER A 143 19.31 -10.71 -16.44
N PHE A 144 20.02 -11.55 -17.18
CA PHE A 144 21.42 -11.37 -17.53
C PHE A 144 21.56 -11.27 -19.04
N ASP A 145 22.36 -10.33 -19.50
CA ASP A 145 22.81 -10.28 -20.89
C ASP A 145 24.22 -10.89 -20.95
N GLU A 146 24.31 -12.09 -21.51
CA GLU A 146 25.56 -12.85 -21.61
C GLU A 146 26.59 -12.19 -22.56
N VAL A 147 26.13 -11.37 -23.51
CA VAL A 147 27.00 -10.71 -24.50
C VAL A 147 27.61 -9.45 -23.90
N SER A 148 26.80 -8.65 -23.19
CA SER A 148 27.27 -7.40 -22.58
C SER A 148 27.75 -7.55 -21.13
N GLY A 149 27.53 -8.71 -20.50
CA GLY A 149 27.84 -8.95 -19.09
C GLY A 149 26.99 -8.12 -18.13
N LYS A 150 25.87 -7.55 -18.61
CA LYS A 150 25.04 -6.64 -17.82
C LYS A 150 23.92 -7.39 -17.08
N VAL A 151 23.66 -6.94 -15.86
CA VAL A 151 22.51 -7.37 -15.07
C VAL A 151 21.37 -6.38 -15.30
N LYS A 152 20.16 -6.89 -15.48
CA LYS A 152 18.94 -6.08 -15.52
C LYS A 152 17.96 -6.54 -14.45
N VAL A 153 17.51 -5.60 -13.62
CA VAL A 153 16.59 -5.87 -12.51
C VAL A 153 15.26 -5.18 -12.76
N ASN A 154 14.22 -5.96 -13.06
CA ASN A 154 12.87 -5.45 -13.26
C ASN A 154 12.07 -5.62 -11.97
N VAL A 155 11.46 -4.53 -11.51
CA VAL A 155 10.60 -4.52 -10.32
C VAL A 155 9.19 -4.10 -10.71
N ASP A 156 8.20 -4.88 -10.30
CA ASP A 156 6.80 -4.52 -10.40
C ASP A 156 6.46 -3.47 -9.32
N ARG A 157 6.62 -2.19 -9.70
CA ARG A 157 6.53 -1.05 -8.77
C ARG A 157 5.12 -0.78 -8.29
N ASP A 158 4.12 -0.95 -9.16
CA ASP A 158 2.70 -0.69 -8.84
C ASP A 158 2.17 -1.59 -7.71
N HIS A 159 2.89 -2.67 -7.45
CA HIS A 159 2.51 -3.73 -6.56
C HIS A 159 3.46 -3.89 -5.35
N CYS A 160 4.63 -3.25 -5.40
CA CYS A 160 5.65 -3.38 -4.36
C CYS A 160 5.37 -2.43 -3.19
N PRO A 161 5.12 -2.92 -1.96
CA PRO A 161 4.82 -2.06 -0.81
C PRO A 161 6.07 -1.36 -0.25
N VAL A 162 7.23 -1.49 -0.91
CA VAL A 162 8.53 -0.93 -0.50
C VAL A 162 8.91 -1.37 0.93
N CYS A 163 8.91 -2.69 1.16
CA CYS A 163 9.21 -3.31 2.46
C CYS A 163 10.70 -3.32 2.85
N ARG A 164 11.61 -2.86 1.97
CA ARG A 164 13.06 -2.79 2.18
C ARG A 164 13.82 -4.11 2.34
N ILE A 165 13.17 -5.28 2.25
CA ILE A 165 13.88 -6.57 2.36
C ILE A 165 14.97 -6.69 1.30
N CYS A 166 14.69 -6.33 0.04
CA CYS A 166 15.68 -6.38 -1.04
C CYS A 166 16.86 -5.42 -0.83
N GLU A 167 16.63 -4.24 -0.25
CA GLU A 167 17.70 -3.30 0.14
C GLU A 167 18.58 -3.90 1.23
N VAL A 168 17.98 -4.38 2.33
CA VAL A 168 18.73 -4.92 3.47
C VAL A 168 19.46 -6.22 3.13
N LYS A 169 18.89 -7.07 2.27
CA LYS A 169 19.50 -8.33 1.86
C LYS A 169 20.56 -8.17 0.77
N CYS A 170 20.63 -7.03 0.08
CA CYS A 170 21.60 -6.82 -0.99
C CYS A 170 23.02 -6.68 -0.41
N PRO A 171 23.94 -7.64 -0.65
CA PRO A 171 25.30 -7.55 -0.10
C PRO A 171 26.16 -6.50 -0.83
N TYR A 172 25.70 -6.01 -1.98
CA TYR A 172 26.41 -5.08 -2.85
C TYR A 172 25.96 -3.63 -2.68
N ASN A 173 24.99 -3.37 -1.79
CA ASN A 173 24.40 -2.04 -1.60
C ASN A 173 23.98 -1.39 -2.94
N ALA A 174 23.36 -2.21 -3.81
CA ALA A 174 22.92 -1.83 -5.14
C ALA A 174 21.47 -1.31 -5.15
N ILE A 175 20.72 -1.54 -4.07
CA ILE A 175 19.30 -1.19 -3.97
C ILE A 175 19.11 -0.21 -2.83
N HIS A 176 18.45 0.91 -3.11
CA HIS A 176 18.01 1.89 -2.12
C HIS A 176 16.50 2.08 -2.22
N THR A 177 15.84 2.15 -1.07
CA THR A 177 14.38 2.32 -1.04
C THR A 177 13.96 3.42 -0.09
N ARG A 178 12.86 4.09 -0.43
CA ARG A 178 12.19 5.04 0.47
C ARG A 178 10.75 4.60 0.69
N LYS A 179 10.44 4.25 1.94
CA LYS A 179 9.12 3.73 2.32
C LYS A 179 7.98 4.65 1.89
N ILE A 180 6.89 4.02 1.50
CA ILE A 180 5.63 4.70 1.21
C ILE A 180 5.07 5.36 2.47
N ILE A 181 5.10 4.65 3.60
CA ILE A 181 4.51 5.10 4.85
C ILE A 181 5.60 5.18 5.91
N SER A 182 5.67 6.32 6.59
CA SER A 182 6.42 6.44 7.84
C SER A 182 5.44 6.33 9.01
N GLY A 183 5.87 5.69 10.09
CA GLY A 183 4.98 5.44 11.23
C GLY A 183 5.69 4.80 12.39
N LEU A 184 4.87 4.34 13.34
CA LEU A 184 5.26 3.59 14.52
C LEU A 184 4.27 2.44 14.68
N ILE A 185 4.74 1.33 15.21
CA ILE A 185 3.92 0.19 15.61
C ILE A 185 4.28 -0.19 17.04
N ARG A 186 3.27 -0.43 17.87
CA ARG A 186 3.44 -0.89 19.24
C ARG A 186 2.63 -2.15 19.46
N VAL A 187 3.27 -3.17 20.04
CA VAL A 187 2.61 -4.39 20.50
C VAL A 187 2.62 -4.36 22.03
N LYS A 188 1.44 -4.52 22.65
CA LYS A 188 1.27 -4.64 24.10
C LYS A 188 1.21 -6.12 24.44
N ASN A 189 2.36 -6.74 24.65
CA ASN A 189 2.47 -8.18 24.88
C ASN A 189 1.71 -8.65 26.12
N GLU A 190 1.46 -7.77 27.09
CA GLU A 190 0.63 -8.02 28.26
C GLU A 190 -0.85 -8.33 27.91
N LEU A 191 -1.31 -7.94 26.71
CA LEU A 191 -2.65 -8.24 26.20
C LEU A 191 -2.68 -9.46 25.29
N CYS A 192 -1.52 -10.04 24.94
CA CYS A 192 -1.47 -11.19 24.03
C CYS A 192 -1.93 -12.47 24.72
N PRO A 193 -2.84 -13.25 24.11
CA PRO A 193 -3.12 -14.60 24.58
C PRO A 193 -1.87 -15.48 24.51
N GLU A 194 -1.76 -16.43 25.42
CA GLU A 194 -0.64 -17.37 25.47
C GLU A 194 -0.53 -18.16 24.15
N GLY A 195 0.69 -18.23 23.58
CA GLY A 195 0.96 -18.93 22.32
C GLY A 195 0.39 -18.29 21.05
N CYS A 196 -0.23 -17.11 21.12
CA CYS A 196 -0.85 -16.46 19.97
C CYS A 196 0.18 -15.96 18.94
N ARG A 197 -0.05 -16.27 17.66
CA ARG A 197 0.81 -15.87 16.53
C ARG A 197 0.07 -15.34 15.30
N GLU A 198 -1.22 -15.04 15.43
CA GLU A 198 -2.09 -14.56 14.33
C GLU A 198 -1.48 -13.39 13.54
N CYS A 199 -0.94 -12.40 14.24
CA CYS A 199 -0.34 -11.23 13.61
C CYS A 199 0.98 -11.54 12.88
N VAL A 200 1.75 -12.52 13.37
CA VAL A 200 2.98 -12.99 12.74
C VAL A 200 2.64 -13.72 11.45
N ASP A 201 1.66 -14.62 11.48
CA ASP A 201 1.25 -15.44 10.34
C ASP A 201 0.52 -14.63 9.26
N ALA A 202 -0.23 -13.60 9.65
CA ALA A 202 -0.92 -12.74 8.70
C ALA A 202 -0.01 -11.68 8.03
N CYS A 203 1.21 -11.46 8.56
CA CYS A 203 2.07 -10.43 8.02
C CYS A 203 2.60 -10.82 6.63
N PRO A 204 2.34 -10.03 5.57
CA PRO A 204 2.81 -10.38 4.22
C PRO A 204 4.31 -10.15 4.02
N ILE A 205 5.02 -9.64 5.03
CA ILE A 205 6.43 -9.27 4.97
C ILE A 205 7.17 -10.06 6.06
N PRO A 206 7.81 -11.18 5.71
CA PRO A 206 8.52 -12.04 6.65
C PRO A 206 9.56 -11.28 7.48
N GLY A 207 9.66 -11.63 8.75
CA GLY A 207 10.59 -10.99 9.69
C GLY A 207 10.17 -9.61 10.18
N THR A 208 9.02 -9.06 9.74
CA THR A 208 8.45 -7.83 10.31
C THR A 208 7.91 -8.08 11.72
N LEU A 209 7.11 -9.12 11.90
CA LEU A 209 6.63 -9.59 13.19
C LEU A 209 7.21 -10.98 13.42
N PHE A 210 7.74 -11.24 14.61
CA PHE A 210 8.37 -12.51 14.96
C PHE A 210 8.28 -12.79 16.45
N LEU A 211 8.37 -14.07 16.83
CA LEU A 211 8.42 -14.49 18.23
C LEU A 211 9.87 -14.64 18.68
N LEU A 212 10.18 -14.21 19.90
CA LEU A 212 11.41 -14.58 20.61
C LEU A 212 11.17 -15.81 21.48
N ASN A 213 12.23 -16.30 22.13
CA ASN A 213 12.18 -17.48 23.01
C ASN A 213 11.21 -17.34 24.20
N ASP A 214 10.87 -16.10 24.57
CA ASP A 214 9.88 -15.80 25.62
C ASP A 214 8.42 -15.88 25.13
N GLY A 215 8.21 -16.26 23.87
CA GLY A 215 6.89 -16.35 23.25
C GLY A 215 6.25 -14.99 22.95
N LYS A 216 6.98 -13.88 23.12
CA LYS A 216 6.45 -12.54 22.88
C LYS A 216 6.68 -12.09 21.44
N VAL A 217 5.65 -11.49 20.86
CA VAL A 217 5.71 -10.87 19.54
C VAL A 217 6.57 -9.61 19.60
N ASN A 218 7.57 -9.56 18.73
CA ASN A 218 8.48 -8.44 18.51
C ASN A 218 8.29 -7.89 17.10
N VAL A 219 8.70 -6.63 16.90
CA VAL A 219 8.55 -5.93 15.62
C VAL A 219 9.91 -5.46 15.08
N ASN A 220 10.20 -5.81 13.83
CA ASN A 220 11.24 -5.16 13.05
C ASN A 220 10.64 -4.04 12.21
N GLU A 221 10.72 -2.81 12.75
CA GLU A 221 10.22 -1.62 12.06
C GLU A 221 10.96 -1.33 10.75
N THR A 222 12.14 -1.89 10.50
CA THR A 222 12.83 -1.74 9.21
C THR A 222 11.98 -2.26 8.06
N PHE A 223 11.28 -3.38 8.26
CA PHE A 223 10.46 -4.03 7.22
C PHE A 223 8.97 -3.64 7.27
N CYS A 224 8.49 -3.17 8.43
CA CYS A 224 7.10 -2.76 8.60
C CYS A 224 6.71 -1.66 7.60
N VAL A 225 5.63 -1.89 6.85
CA VAL A 225 5.04 -0.90 5.92
C VAL A 225 3.83 -0.19 6.51
N TYR A 226 3.56 -0.41 7.81
CA TYR A 226 2.47 0.24 8.56
C TYR A 226 1.09 0.09 7.90
N CYS A 227 0.81 -1.05 7.25
CA CYS A 227 -0.45 -1.28 6.54
C CYS A 227 -1.62 -1.56 7.50
N GLY A 228 -1.37 -2.22 8.63
CA GLY A 228 -2.40 -2.58 9.62
C GLY A 228 -3.09 -3.93 9.42
N ALA A 229 -2.53 -4.81 8.59
CA ALA A 229 -3.02 -6.20 8.51
C ALA A 229 -3.02 -6.91 9.87
N CYS A 230 -1.92 -6.75 10.64
CA CYS A 230 -1.76 -7.34 11.97
C CYS A 230 -2.83 -6.89 12.97
N VAL A 231 -3.29 -5.65 12.89
CA VAL A 231 -4.36 -5.11 13.75
C VAL A 231 -5.67 -5.85 13.48
N ASN A 232 -5.99 -6.13 12.22
CA ASN A 232 -7.27 -6.72 11.82
C ASN A 232 -7.40 -8.22 12.12
N VAL A 233 -6.26 -8.93 12.23
CA VAL A 233 -6.23 -10.34 12.63
C VAL A 233 -6.07 -10.53 14.13
N CYS A 234 -5.68 -9.48 14.86
CA CYS A 234 -5.46 -9.60 16.30
C CYS A 234 -6.78 -9.94 17.01
N PRO A 235 -6.82 -11.01 17.84
CA PRO A 235 -8.03 -11.39 18.57
C PRO A 235 -8.35 -10.42 19.73
N VAL A 236 -7.39 -9.59 20.13
CA VAL A 236 -7.53 -8.67 21.26
C VAL A 236 -7.45 -7.23 20.76
N GLU A 237 -8.53 -6.47 20.95
CA GLU A 237 -8.59 -5.07 20.57
C GLU A 237 -7.55 -4.24 21.36
N GLY A 238 -6.83 -3.37 20.65
CA GLY A 238 -5.82 -2.49 21.27
C GLY A 238 -4.49 -3.16 21.66
N ALA A 239 -4.32 -4.46 21.41
CA ALA A 239 -3.04 -5.15 21.62
C ALA A 239 -1.96 -4.74 20.60
N ILE A 240 -2.37 -4.34 19.39
CA ILE A 240 -1.48 -3.80 18.36
C ILE A 240 -1.99 -2.42 17.96
N GLU A 241 -1.11 -1.42 18.05
CA GLU A 241 -1.39 -0.04 17.67
C GLU A 241 -0.45 0.38 16.55
N ILE A 242 -1.00 0.98 15.50
CA ILE A 242 -0.22 1.59 14.41
C ILE A 242 -0.55 3.07 14.33
N ARG A 243 0.51 3.89 14.30
CA ARG A 243 0.40 5.32 14.01
C ARG A 243 1.18 5.63 12.74
N ARG A 244 0.49 6.13 11.72
CA ARG A 244 1.12 6.64 10.49
C ARG A 244 1.42 8.12 10.67
N THR A 245 2.61 8.54 10.29
CA THR A 245 3.08 9.92 10.46
C THR A 245 3.23 10.67 9.14
N SER A 246 3.55 9.97 8.04
CA SER A 246 3.57 10.59 6.71
C SER A 246 3.49 9.59 5.57
N PHE A 247 3.14 10.09 4.38
CA PHE A 247 3.11 9.34 3.12
C PHE A 247 4.08 9.92 2.07
N ASN A 248 4.81 9.03 1.37
CA ASN A 248 5.58 9.37 0.18
C ASN A 248 4.64 9.41 -1.03
N HIS A 249 4.38 10.61 -1.52
CA HIS A 249 3.38 10.84 -2.56
C HIS A 249 3.74 12.08 -3.39
N THR A 250 3.24 12.17 -4.62
CA THR A 250 3.46 13.31 -5.51
C THR A 250 2.77 14.58 -4.97
N PRO A 251 3.27 15.78 -5.29
CA PRO A 251 2.63 17.01 -4.83
C PRO A 251 1.17 17.11 -5.29
N VAL A 252 0.28 17.48 -4.37
CA VAL A 252 -1.15 17.68 -4.64
C VAL A 252 -1.69 18.85 -3.81
N LYS A 253 -2.69 19.56 -4.32
CA LYS A 253 -3.45 20.57 -3.57
C LYS A 253 -4.93 20.21 -3.61
N SER A 254 -5.35 19.34 -2.72
CA SER A 254 -6.73 18.83 -2.71
C SER A 254 -7.26 18.67 -1.29
N GLY A 255 -8.47 19.17 -1.05
CA GLY A 255 -9.20 18.90 0.19
C GLY A 255 -9.52 17.42 0.38
N ALA A 256 -9.72 16.67 -0.72
CA ALA A 256 -9.95 15.24 -0.67
C ALA A 256 -8.73 14.49 -0.13
N TRP A 257 -7.52 14.85 -0.61
CA TRP A 257 -6.28 14.30 -0.06
C TRP A 257 -6.08 14.70 1.41
N ASN A 258 -6.27 15.97 1.76
CA ASN A 258 -6.11 16.41 3.15
C ASN A 258 -7.01 15.60 4.11
N LYS A 259 -8.26 15.35 3.73
CA LYS A 259 -9.19 14.55 4.53
C LYS A 259 -8.85 13.06 4.55
N ALA A 260 -8.35 12.50 3.45
CA ALA A 260 -7.84 11.12 3.47
C ALA A 260 -6.60 10.99 4.36
N LEU A 261 -5.65 11.92 4.25
CA LEU A 261 -4.42 11.95 5.04
C LEU A 261 -4.73 12.12 6.54
N GLU A 262 -5.68 12.99 6.90
CA GLU A 262 -6.16 13.13 8.27
C GLU A 262 -6.69 11.81 8.84
N ARG A 263 -7.49 11.05 8.09
CA ARG A 263 -8.00 9.72 8.51
C ARG A 263 -6.93 8.64 8.55
N LEU A 264 -5.95 8.70 7.65
CA LEU A 264 -4.85 7.73 7.57
C LEU A 264 -3.81 7.94 8.67
N THR A 265 -3.62 9.18 9.12
CA THR A 265 -2.60 9.59 10.09
C THR A 265 -3.25 10.11 11.37
N SER A 266 -3.23 11.44 11.56
CA SER A 266 -3.96 12.20 12.57
C SER A 266 -4.04 13.66 12.10
N THR A 267 -4.91 14.48 12.68
CA THR A 267 -4.94 15.92 12.38
C THR A 267 -3.57 16.59 12.58
N ASN A 268 -2.85 16.19 13.64
CA ASN A 268 -1.52 16.72 13.95
C ASN A 268 -0.47 16.30 12.93
N ASP A 269 -0.45 15.03 12.54
CA ASP A 269 0.55 14.50 11.61
C ASP A 269 0.27 14.95 10.16
N MET A 270 -1.00 15.01 9.75
CA MET A 270 -1.41 15.67 8.50
C MET A 270 -0.91 17.11 8.45
N ALA A 271 -1.11 17.89 9.52
CA ALA A 271 -0.66 19.28 9.58
C ALA A 271 0.88 19.40 9.50
N LYS A 272 1.62 18.49 10.14
CA LYS A 272 3.09 18.43 10.03
C LYS A 272 3.54 18.12 8.61
N GLU A 273 2.92 17.14 7.96
CA GLU A 273 3.26 16.75 6.59
C GLU A 273 3.02 17.91 5.62
N LEU A 274 1.86 18.58 5.72
CA LEU A 274 1.52 19.74 4.88
C LEU A 274 2.52 20.90 5.07
N ARG A 275 2.97 21.17 6.31
CA ARG A 275 4.01 22.17 6.61
C ARG A 275 5.38 21.77 6.07
N SER A 276 5.79 20.51 6.23
CA SER A 276 7.08 20.04 5.71
C SER A 276 7.15 20.17 4.19
N LYS A 277 6.07 19.80 3.49
CA LYS A 277 6.00 19.87 2.03
C LYS A 277 5.80 21.29 1.49
N SER A 278 5.18 22.20 2.25
CA SER A 278 5.17 23.63 1.90
C SER A 278 6.56 24.25 2.03
N GLY A 279 7.28 23.96 3.13
CA GLY A 279 8.66 24.41 3.35
C GLY A 279 9.63 23.94 2.25
N TYR A 280 9.55 22.67 1.85
CA TYR A 280 10.36 22.13 0.76
C TYR A 280 10.10 22.81 -0.59
N ARG A 281 8.86 23.21 -0.87
CA ARG A 281 8.54 23.98 -2.08
C ARG A 281 9.15 25.38 -2.05
N VAL A 282 9.05 26.08 -0.91
CA VAL A 282 9.67 27.41 -0.74
C VAL A 282 11.18 27.32 -0.93
N TYR A 283 11.83 26.34 -0.28
CA TYR A 283 13.26 26.10 -0.43
C TYR A 283 13.67 25.89 -1.90
N ASN A 284 12.94 25.03 -2.63
CA ASN A 284 13.23 24.78 -4.04
C ASN A 284 12.99 26.00 -4.93
N SER A 285 11.96 26.80 -4.65
CA SER A 285 11.72 28.05 -5.36
C SER A 285 12.88 29.04 -5.16
N VAL A 286 13.38 29.17 -3.93
CA VAL A 286 14.55 30.01 -3.61
C VAL A 286 15.81 29.48 -4.31
N LYS A 287 16.08 28.17 -4.26
CA LYS A 287 17.22 27.55 -4.94
C LYS A 287 17.19 27.79 -6.45
N ARG A 288 16.03 27.67 -7.10
CA ARG A 288 15.86 27.96 -8.54
C ARG A 288 16.11 29.43 -8.87
N LEU A 289 15.69 30.36 -8.01
CA LEU A 289 15.96 31.80 -8.19
C LEU A 289 17.45 32.12 -8.03
N GLN A 290 18.13 31.51 -7.07
CA GLN A 290 19.58 31.66 -6.88
C GLN A 290 20.39 31.12 -8.09
N ILE A 291 19.98 29.99 -8.67
CA ILE A 291 20.62 29.44 -9.88
C ILE A 291 20.38 30.36 -11.09
N ARG A 292 19.16 30.86 -11.29
CA ARG A 292 18.86 31.82 -12.38
C ARG A 292 19.60 33.15 -12.24
N GLY A 293 19.87 33.59 -11.01
CA GLY A 293 20.67 34.79 -10.74
C GLY A 293 22.16 34.63 -11.05
N ARG A 294 22.71 33.40 -11.02
CA ARG A 294 24.09 33.10 -11.39
C ARG A 294 24.32 32.94 -12.90
N VAL A 295 23.31 32.54 -13.66
CA VAL A 295 23.40 32.38 -15.14
C VAL A 295 23.27 33.73 -15.88
N ARG A 296 22.81 34.79 -15.20
CA ARG A 296 22.68 36.15 -15.74
C ARG A 296 23.85 37.08 -15.36
N ARG A 297 24.92 36.56 -14.79
CA ARG A 297 26.15 37.30 -14.47
C ARG A 297 27.32 36.77 -15.29
#